data_AF-A0A7W4WFI3-F1
#
_entry.id   AF-A0A7W4WFI3-F1
#
_cell.length_a   1.000
_cell.length_b   1.000
_cell.length_c   1.000
_cell.angle_alpha   90.00
_cell.angle_beta   90.00
_cell.angle_gamma   90.00
#
_symmetry.space_group_name_H-M   'P 1'
#
loop_
_entity.id
_entity.type
_entity.pdbx_description
1 polymer ?
#
loop_
_entity_poly.entity_id
_entity_poly.type
_entity_poly.pdbx_seq_one_letter_code
_entity_poly.pdbx_strand_id
1 'polypeptide(L)' 'MADLKLSTILICIQSVQKQIEHFEGLLESETVRDKAEIQELLLSYDQAAENLKEAYISMRSPRSNYPEYESLVKKNL' A
#
# COMPACT_ATOMS: atom_id res chain seq x y z
N MET A 1 -21.95 5.21 0.79
CA MET A 1 -20.51 4.86 0.63
C MET A 1 -20.31 4.40 -0.79
N ALA A 2 -19.23 4.84 -1.46
CA ALA A 2 -18.96 4.43 -2.83
C ALA A 2 -18.59 2.93 -2.85
N ASP A 3 -19.23 2.16 -3.72
CA ASP A 3 -18.90 0.75 -3.94
C ASP A 3 -17.65 0.69 -4.82
N LEU A 4 -16.50 0.41 -4.20
CA LEU A 4 -15.22 0.29 -4.90
C LEU A 4 -15.08 -1.12 -5.46
N LYS A 5 -14.79 -1.23 -6.76
CA LYS A 5 -14.49 -2.53 -7.37
C LYS A 5 -13.21 -3.12 -6.78
N LEU A 6 -13.14 -4.44 -6.66
CA LEU A 6 -11.94 -5.14 -6.18
C LEU A 6 -10.68 -4.81 -7.00
N SER A 7 -10.85 -4.59 -8.31
CA SER A 7 -9.78 -4.10 -9.20
C SER A 7 -9.26 -2.72 -8.81
N THR A 8 -10.12 -1.82 -8.33
CA THR A 8 -9.72 -0.49 -7.85
C THR A 8 -8.90 -0.63 -6.56
N ILE A 9 -9.35 -1.47 -5.63
CA ILE A 9 -8.63 -1.73 -4.38
C ILE A 9 -7.25 -2.32 -4.66
N LEU A 10 -7.15 -3.26 -5.61
CA LEU A 10 -5.87 -3.83 -6.04
C LEU A 10 -4.89 -2.74 -6.49
N ILE A 11 -5.34 -1.83 -7.35
CA ILE A 11 -4.50 -0.72 -7.83
C ILE A 11 -4.13 0.24 -6.69
N CYS A 12 -5.06 0.52 -5.77
CA CYS A 12 -4.77 1.33 -4.58
C CYS A 12 -3.67 0.69 -3.72
N ILE A 13 -3.74 -0.62 -3.45
CA ILE A 13 -2.72 -1.35 -2.67
C ILE A 13 -1.34 -1.18 -3.31
N GLN A 14 -1.23 -1.47 -4.61
CA GLN A 14 0.05 -1.37 -5.32
C GLN A 14 0.60 0.06 -5.37
N SER A 15 -0.28 1.06 -5.45
CA SER A 15 0.10 2.47 -5.49
C SER A 15 0.59 2.94 -4.12
N VAL A 16 -0.13 2.58 -3.05
CA VAL A 16 0.27 2.87 -1.67
C VAL A 16 1.60 2.21 -1.35
N GLN A 17 1.76 0.92 -1.71
CA GLN A 17 3.01 0.19 -1.52
C GLN A 17 4.21 0.87 -2.20
N LYS A 18 4.08 1.26 -3.48
CA LYS A 18 5.15 1.97 -4.20
C LYS A 18 5.50 3.32 -3.56
N GLN A 19 4.50 4.00 -3.01
CA GLN A 19 4.71 5.29 -2.39
C GLN A 19 5.41 5.16 -1.04
N ILE A 20 5.10 4.11 -0.26
CA ILE A 20 5.86 3.74 0.95
C ILE A 20 7.31 3.49 0.58
N GLU A 21 7.59 2.66 -0.42
CA GLU A 21 8.95 2.36 -0.90
C GLU A 21 9.72 3.61 -1.32
N HIS A 22 9.04 4.55 -1.99
CA HIS A 22 9.62 5.83 -2.37
C HIS A 22 10.02 6.66 -1.15
N PHE A 23 9.14 6.79 -0.16
CA PHE A 23 9.40 7.57 1.05
C PHE A 23 10.44 6.90 1.97
N GLU A 24 10.45 5.57 2.08
CA GLU A 24 11.52 4.81 2.72
C GLU A 24 12.88 5.13 2.08
N GLY A 25 12.97 5.07 0.75
CA GLY A 25 14.19 5.39 0.02
C GLY A 25 14.62 6.87 0.17
N LEU A 26 13.67 7.80 0.32
CA LEU A 26 13.98 9.19 0.64
C LEU A 26 14.60 9.33 2.04
N LEU A 27 14.11 8.60 3.05
CA LEU A 27 14.66 8.65 4.41
C LEU A 27 16.11 8.14 4.48
N GLU A 28 16.46 7.17 3.63
CA GLU A 28 17.83 6.65 3.46
C GLU A 28 18.76 7.66 2.79
N SER A 29 18.23 8.66 2.06
CA SER A 29 19.04 9.70 1.45
C SER A 29 19.62 10.68 2.49
N GLU A 30 20.89 11.04 2.32
CA GLU A 30 21.58 12.04 3.13
C GLU A 30 21.09 13.48 2.86
N THR A 31 20.38 13.70 1.76
CA THR A 31 19.97 15.04 1.30
C THR A 31 18.59 15.47 1.80
N VAL A 32 17.82 14.56 2.39
CA VAL A 32 16.47 14.84 2.87
C VAL A 32 16.51 15.62 4.17
N ARG A 33 15.88 16.79 4.16
CA ARG A 33 15.79 17.72 5.29
C ARG A 33 14.56 17.47 6.17
N ASP A 34 13.46 17.02 5.56
CA ASP A 34 12.15 16.92 6.20
C ASP A 34 11.85 15.47 6.64
N LYS A 35 12.80 14.86 7.35
CA LYS A 35 12.72 13.43 7.73
C LYS A 35 11.55 13.14 8.68
N ALA A 36 11.24 14.08 9.58
CA ALA A 36 10.16 13.90 10.56
C ALA A 36 8.78 13.89 9.89
N GLU A 37 8.57 14.81 8.95
CA GLU A 37 7.34 14.94 8.17
C GLU A 37 7.13 13.71 7.28
N ILE A 38 8.20 13.19 6.66
CA ILE A 38 8.14 11.97 5.86
C ILE A 38 7.81 10.75 6.72
N GLN A 39 8.36 10.66 7.94
CA GLN A 39 8.02 9.58 8.88
C GLN A 39 6.55 9.64 9.32
N GLU A 40 6.02 10.83 9.62
CA GLU A 40 4.59 11.00 9.94
C GLU A 40 3.69 10.62 8.76
N LEU A 41 4.10 10.99 7.54
CA LEU A 41 3.39 10.59 6.33
C LEU A 41 3.42 9.07 6.14
N LEU A 42 4.56 8.43 6.33
CA LEU A 42 4.71 6.98 6.23
C LEU A 42 3.76 6.23 7.20
N LEU A 43 3.63 6.69 8.44
CA LEU A 43 2.67 6.11 9.40
C LEU A 43 1.22 6.17 8.87
N SER A 44 0.87 7.25 8.17
CA SER A 44 -0.45 7.39 7.55
C SER A 44 -0.63 6.43 6.36
N TYR A 45 0.44 6.20 5.58
CA TYR A 45 0.44 5.24 4.48
C TYR A 45 0.36 3.79 4.98
N ASP A 46 1.04 3.45 6.07
CA ASP A 46 0.96 2.12 6.70
C ASP A 46 -0.45 1.82 7.18
N GLN A 47 -1.10 2.80 7.83
CA GLN A 47 -2.50 2.65 8.24
C GLN A 47 -3.44 2.49 7.04
N ALA A 48 -3.19 3.22 5.94
CA ALA A 48 -3.96 3.06 4.71
C ALA A 48 -3.75 1.67 4.08
N ALA A 49 -2.52 1.15 4.10
CA ALA A 49 -2.19 -0.17 3.59
C ALA A 49 -2.93 -1.28 4.35
N GLU A 50 -2.94 -1.23 5.69
CA GLU A 50 -3.70 -2.21 6.49
C GLU A 50 -5.21 -2.11 6.23
N ASN A 51 -5.78 -0.91 6.13
CA ASN A 51 -7.20 -0.75 5.78
C ASN A 51 -7.53 -1.33 4.40
N LEU A 52 -6.65 -1.13 3.41
CA LEU A 52 -6.82 -1.67 2.06
C LEU A 52 -6.67 -3.19 2.02
N LYS A 53 -5.77 -3.76 2.82
CA LYS A 53 -5.61 -5.20 3.01
C LYS A 53 -6.87 -5.84 3.55
N GLU A 54 -7.44 -5.29 4.61
CA GLU A 54 -8.71 -5.78 5.19
C GLU A 54 -9.85 -5.70 4.18
N ALA A 55 -9.97 -4.58 3.46
CA ALA A 55 -10.97 -4.42 2.39
C ALA A 55 -10.77 -5.44 1.26
N TYR A 56 -9.53 -5.69 0.85
CA TYR A 56 -9.22 -6.67 -0.19
C TYR A 56 -9.56 -8.09 0.25
N ILE A 57 -9.15 -8.50 1.46
CA ILE A 57 -9.41 -9.83 1.99
C ILE A 57 -10.92 -10.07 2.15
N SER A 58 -11.67 -9.10 2.65
CA SER A 58 -13.12 -9.23 2.85
C SER A 58 -13.90 -9.30 1.53
N MET A 59 -13.43 -8.62 0.47
CA MET A 59 -14.08 -8.61 -0.84
C MET A 59 -13.61 -9.75 -1.76
N ARG A 60 -12.41 -10.29 -1.53
CA ARG A 60 -11.85 -11.37 -2.34
C ARG A 60 -12.52 -12.70 -1.99
N SER A 61 -13.15 -13.32 -2.98
CA SER A 61 -13.61 -14.71 -2.85
C SER A 61 -12.43 -15.68 -3.05
N PRO A 62 -12.32 -16.77 -2.25
CA PRO A 62 -11.30 -17.79 -2.43
C PRO A 62 -11.32 -18.50 -3.80
N ARG A 63 -12.47 -18.45 -4.50
CA ARG A 63 -12.63 -19.00 -5.86
C ARG A 63 -12.42 -17.96 -6.97
N SER A 64 -12.07 -16.72 -6.61
CA SER A 64 -11.86 -15.66 -7.59
C SER A 64 -10.49 -15.79 -8.27
N ASN A 65 -10.37 -15.20 -9.46
CA ASN A 65 -9.10 -15.12 -10.19
C ASN A 65 -8.16 -14.02 -9.66
N TYR A 66 -8.51 -13.37 -8.55
CA TYR A 66 -7.69 -12.33 -7.96
C TYR A 66 -6.53 -12.92 -7.17
N PRO A 67 -5.32 -12.34 -7.26
CA PRO A 67 -4.13 -12.85 -6.59
C PRO A 67 -4.29 -12.83 -5.06
N GLU A 68 -3.49 -13.62 -4.36
CA GLU A 68 -3.35 -13.47 -2.90
C GLU A 68 -2.78 -12.10 -2.55
N TYR A 69 -3.14 -11.56 -1.38
CA TYR A 69 -2.67 -10.25 -0.93
C TYR A 69 -1.13 -10.17 -0.92
N GLU A 70 -0.47 -11.21 -0.43
CA GLU A 70 1.00 -11.30 -0.37
C GLU A 70 1.67 -11.15 -1.74
N SER A 71 0.99 -11.55 -2.82
CA SER A 71 1.49 -11.40 -4.19
C SER A 71 1.37 -9.96 -4.71
N LEU A 72 0.54 -9.12 -4.08
CA LEU A 72 0.35 -7.71 -4.46
C LEU A 72 1.41 -6.79 -3.87
N VAL A 73 1.90 -7.11 -2.67
CA VAL A 73 2.87 -6.30 -1.91
C VAL A 73 4.31 -6.78 -2.03
N LYS A 74 4.55 -7.83 -2.83
CA LYS A 74 5.88 -8.39 -3.00
C LYS A 74 6.81 -7.36 -3.65
N LYS A 75 7.81 -6.87 -2.91
CA LYS A 75 8.93 -6.07 -3.45
C LYS A 75 9.53 -6.88 -4.60
N ASN A 76 9.51 -6.32 -5.82
CA ASN A 76 10.31 -6.84 -6.92
C ASN A 76 11.77 -6.53 -6.55
N LEU A 77 12.43 -7.49 -5.89
CA LEU A 77 13.87 -7.51 -5.68
C LEU A 77 14.59 -7.81 -7.00
#